data_AF-A0A8X6R9W3-F1
#
_entry.id   AF-A0A8X6R9W3-F1
#
_cell.length_a   1.000
_cell.length_b   1.000
_cell.length_c   1.000
_cell.angle_alpha   90.00
_cell.angle_beta   90.00
_cell.angle_gamma   90.00
#
_symmetry.space_group_name_H-M   'P 1'
#
loop_
_entity.id
_entity.type
_entity.pdbx_description
1 polymer ?
#
loop_
_entity_poly.entity_id
_entity_poly.type
_entity_poly.pdbx_seq_one_letter_code
_entity_poly.pdbx_strand_id
1 'polypeptide(L)'
;MECFTSPRLANKSNTSTPFKVNARAVQVFLAISGGHALVEKFCMFLNMPLMSSKTFNEIKCYINSVYSLASQTVLNYVHNSVKNAYSKVDENGSNAVTDIAVSFDGTWLTPEDTHPKSLLAV
;
A
#
# COMPACT_ATOMS: atom_id res chain seq x y z
N MET A 1 9.05 -39.80 -23.49
CA MET A 1 8.35 -38.68 -22.81
C MET A 1 9.31 -38.19 -21.75
N GLU A 2 10.01 -37.08 -22.01
CA GLU A 2 11.03 -36.57 -21.09
C GLU A 2 10.34 -35.75 -19.99
N CYS A 3 10.39 -36.25 -18.77
CA CYS A 3 9.92 -35.51 -17.60
C CYS A 3 11.00 -34.50 -17.19
N PHE A 4 10.80 -33.25 -17.57
CA PHE A 4 11.60 -32.15 -17.05
C PHE A 4 11.28 -31.95 -15.57
N THR A 5 12.23 -32.25 -14.68
CA THR A 5 12.14 -31.93 -13.26
C THR A 5 13.29 -30.98 -12.94
N SER A 6 12.98 -29.82 -12.34
CA SER A 6 14.05 -28.93 -11.88
C SER A 6 14.65 -29.44 -10.56
N PRO A 7 15.93 -29.14 -10.27
CA PRO A 7 16.51 -29.41 -8.97
C PRO A 7 15.68 -28.77 -7.87
N ARG A 8 15.40 -29.51 -6.79
CA ARG A 8 14.76 -28.94 -5.60
C ARG A 8 15.75 -27.96 -4.97
N LEU A 9 15.32 -26.71 -4.81
CA LEU A 9 16.09 -25.71 -4.06
C LEU A 9 16.29 -26.24 -2.63
N ALA A 10 17.55 -26.46 -2.24
CA ALA A 10 17.88 -26.74 -0.85
C ALA A 10 17.38 -25.57 0.01
N ASN A 11 16.62 -25.88 1.06
CA ASN A 11 16.06 -24.92 2.01
C ASN A 11 17.17 -24.07 2.64
N LYS A 12 17.57 -22.98 1.97
CA LYS A 12 18.45 -21.97 2.52
C LYS A 12 17.57 -20.96 3.24
N SER A 13 17.54 -21.09 4.57
CA SER A 13 17.15 -20.10 5.58
C SER A 13 15.81 -19.39 5.38
N ASN A 14 14.79 -19.82 6.14
CA ASN A 14 13.76 -19.06 6.89
C ASN A 14 13.50 -17.58 6.50
N THR A 15 13.42 -17.26 5.23
CA THR A 15 13.03 -15.93 4.76
C THR A 15 11.66 -16.06 4.12
N SER A 16 10.68 -15.58 4.90
CA SER A 16 9.24 -15.61 4.71
C SER A 16 8.79 -14.72 3.54
N THR A 17 9.35 -14.95 2.35
CA THR A 17 8.95 -14.25 1.13
C THR A 17 8.49 -15.27 0.10
N PRO A 18 7.24 -15.19 -0.36
CA PRO A 18 6.74 -16.14 -1.35
C PRO A 18 7.44 -15.96 -2.68
N PHE A 19 7.49 -17.03 -3.47
CA PHE A 19 7.95 -16.95 -4.85
C PHE A 19 7.19 -15.88 -5.62
N LYS A 20 7.91 -15.05 -6.39
CA LYS A 20 7.32 -13.91 -7.12
C LYS A 20 6.16 -14.34 -8.02
N VAL A 21 6.26 -15.50 -8.69
CA VAL A 21 5.20 -16.04 -9.54
C VAL A 21 3.92 -16.29 -8.75
N ASN A 22 4.04 -16.94 -7.59
CA ASN A 22 2.90 -17.23 -6.72
C ASN A 22 2.30 -15.94 -6.15
N ALA A 23 3.13 -14.99 -5.75
CA ALA A 23 2.66 -13.68 -5.29
C ALA A 23 1.88 -12.93 -6.38
N ARG A 24 2.37 -12.92 -7.63
CA ARG A 24 1.68 -12.29 -8.76
C ARG A 24 0.37 -12.99 -9.11
N ALA A 25 0.36 -14.32 -9.10
CA ALA A 25 -0.88 -15.08 -9.32
C ALA A 25 -1.94 -14.68 -8.28
N VAL A 26 -1.60 -14.76 -6.98
CA VAL A 26 -2.51 -14.36 -5.89
C VAL A 26 -2.95 -12.90 -6.05
N GLN A 27 -2.04 -11.99 -6.39
CA GLN A 27 -2.38 -10.58 -6.63
C GLN A 27 -3.43 -10.40 -7.73
N VAL A 28 -3.31 -11.11 -8.86
CA VAL A 28 -4.27 -11.04 -9.97
C VAL A 28 -5.65 -11.56 -9.52
N PHE A 29 -5.68 -12.69 -8.81
CA PHE A 29 -6.95 -13.26 -8.34
C PHE A 29 -7.61 -12.44 -7.22
N LEU A 30 -6.81 -11.72 -6.42
CA LEU A 30 -7.33 -10.71 -5.49
C LEU A 30 -7.90 -9.49 -6.24
N ALA A 31 -7.24 -9.03 -7.30
CA ALA A 31 -7.70 -7.89 -8.11
C ALA A 31 -9.04 -8.17 -8.82
N ILE A 32 -9.26 -9.41 -9.26
CA ILE A 32 -10.52 -9.85 -9.92
C ILE A 32 -11.59 -10.22 -8.86
N SER A 33 -11.32 -10.03 -7.56
CA SER A 33 -12.19 -10.45 -6.45
C SER A 33 -12.57 -11.95 -6.48
N GLY A 34 -11.78 -12.78 -7.15
CA GLY A 34 -12.06 -14.21 -7.32
C GLY A 34 -11.57 -15.08 -6.16
N GLY A 35 -10.63 -14.57 -5.35
CA GLY A 35 -10.10 -15.28 -4.19
C GLY A 35 -9.49 -16.65 -4.53
N HIS A 36 -9.48 -17.55 -3.54
CA HIS A 36 -8.90 -18.90 -3.70
C HIS A 36 -9.74 -19.82 -4.60
N ALA A 37 -11.06 -19.65 -4.64
CA ALA A 37 -11.94 -20.45 -5.49
C ALA A 37 -11.68 -20.26 -6.99
N LEU A 38 -11.31 -19.05 -7.43
CA LEU A 38 -10.96 -18.80 -8.82
C LEU A 38 -9.59 -19.43 -9.17
N VAL A 39 -8.64 -19.41 -8.22
CA VAL A 39 -7.34 -20.09 -8.35
C VAL A 39 -7.55 -21.59 -8.55
N GLU A 40 -8.46 -22.19 -7.77
CA GLU A 40 -8.80 -23.61 -7.89
C GLU A 40 -9.30 -23.96 -9.29
N LYS A 41 -10.31 -23.25 -9.79
CA LYS A 41 -10.82 -23.45 -11.15
C LYS A 41 -9.73 -23.28 -12.21
N PHE A 42 -8.90 -22.23 -12.08
CA PHE A 42 -7.80 -21.97 -13.00
C PHE A 42 -6.77 -23.10 -13.02
N CYS A 43 -6.37 -23.60 -11.84
CA CYS A 43 -5.47 -24.75 -11.73
C CYS A 43 -6.08 -26.01 -12.36
N MET A 44 -7.38 -26.24 -12.16
CA MET A 44 -8.10 -27.37 -12.79
C MET A 44 -8.09 -27.27 -14.32
N PHE A 45 -8.40 -26.10 -14.89
CA PHE A 45 -8.44 -25.91 -16.35
C PHE A 45 -7.06 -26.07 -17.01
N LEU A 46 -5.99 -25.68 -16.32
CA LEU A 46 -4.62 -25.76 -16.84
C LEU A 46 -3.88 -27.04 -16.43
N ASN A 47 -4.55 -27.95 -15.72
CA ASN A 47 -3.95 -29.16 -15.16
C ASN A 47 -2.69 -28.87 -14.32
N MET A 48 -2.74 -27.79 -13.53
CA MET A 48 -1.66 -27.37 -12.64
C MET A 48 -1.92 -27.80 -11.19
N PRO A 49 -0.88 -28.06 -10.40
CA PRO A 49 -1.03 -28.30 -8.96
C PRO A 49 -1.69 -27.10 -8.27
N LEU A 50 -2.71 -27.37 -7.46
CA LEU A 50 -3.43 -26.36 -6.71
C LEU A 50 -2.60 -25.85 -5.53
N MET A 51 -2.52 -24.52 -5.40
CA MET A 51 -2.01 -23.88 -4.18
C MET A 51 -2.95 -24.13 -3.01
N SER A 52 -2.41 -24.53 -1.86
CA SER A 52 -3.20 -24.72 -0.64
C SER A 52 -3.85 -23.40 -0.19
N SER A 53 -5.05 -23.48 0.39
CA SER A 53 -5.75 -22.30 0.95
C SER A 53 -4.91 -21.59 2.02
N LYS A 54 -4.17 -22.36 2.84
CA LYS A 54 -3.23 -21.81 3.83
C LYS A 54 -2.15 -20.96 3.17
N THR A 55 -1.48 -21.51 2.14
CA THR A 55 -0.44 -20.79 1.39
C THR A 55 -1.00 -19.55 0.70
N PHE A 56 -2.20 -19.64 0.13
CA PHE A 56 -2.89 -18.50 -0.47
C PHE A 56 -3.09 -17.36 0.56
N ASN A 57 -3.56 -17.69 1.75
CA ASN A 57 -3.78 -16.72 2.83
C ASN A 57 -2.48 -16.11 3.34
N GLU A 58 -1.42 -16.91 3.50
CA GLU A 58 -0.08 -16.39 3.87
C GLU A 58 0.43 -15.38 2.85
N ILE A 59 0.31 -15.68 1.56
CA ILE A 59 0.69 -14.77 0.47
C ILE A 59 -0.19 -13.53 0.46
N LYS A 60 -1.50 -13.67 0.67
CA LYS A 60 -2.42 -12.54 0.78
C LYS A 60 -2.02 -11.59 1.91
N CYS A 61 -1.72 -12.12 3.10
CA CYS A 61 -1.25 -11.33 4.23
C CYS A 61 0.08 -10.63 3.94
N TYR A 62 1.02 -11.32 3.29
CA TYR A 62 2.28 -10.75 2.84
C TYR A 62 2.06 -9.58 1.85
N ILE A 63 1.19 -9.76 0.86
CA ILE A 63 0.86 -8.69 -0.09
C ILE A 63 0.28 -7.48 0.66
N ASN A 64 -0.67 -7.72 1.57
CA ASN A 64 -1.30 -6.66 2.35
C ASN A 64 -0.31 -5.88 3.22
N SER A 65 0.65 -6.56 3.86
CA SER A 65 1.66 -5.87 4.67
C SER A 65 2.58 -4.98 3.84
N VAL A 66 2.97 -5.43 2.65
CA VAL A 66 3.75 -4.62 1.70
C VAL A 66 2.98 -3.38 1.27
N TYR A 67 1.70 -3.51 0.92
CA TYR A 67 0.86 -2.37 0.56
C TYR A 67 0.66 -1.40 1.72
N SER A 68 0.43 -1.91 2.92
CA SER A 68 0.28 -1.09 4.13
C SER A 68 1.53 -0.27 4.40
N LEU A 69 2.71 -0.89 4.30
CA LEU A 69 3.99 -0.21 4.52
C LEU A 69 4.23 0.85 3.45
N ALA A 70 4.00 0.53 2.17
CA ALA A 70 4.09 1.51 1.09
C ALA A 70 3.14 2.70 1.31
N SER A 71 1.89 2.44 1.68
CA SER A 71 0.91 3.49 1.98
C SER A 71 1.35 4.38 3.14
N GLN A 72 1.88 3.77 4.21
CA GLN A 72 2.40 4.50 5.36
C GLN A 72 3.59 5.39 4.99
N THR A 73 4.50 4.93 4.12
CA THR A 73 5.62 5.76 3.66
C THR A 73 5.15 7.00 2.89
N VAL A 74 4.14 6.85 2.03
CA VAL A 74 3.55 7.98 1.29
C VAL A 74 2.86 8.94 2.25
N LEU A 75 2.07 8.43 3.19
CA LEU A 75 1.39 9.26 4.19
C LEU A 75 2.39 10.03 5.07
N ASN A 76 3.45 9.37 5.54
CA ASN A 76 4.50 10.01 6.31
C ASN A 76 5.22 11.10 5.51
N TYR A 77 5.46 10.87 4.22
CA TYR A 77 6.07 11.85 3.33
C TYR A 77 5.18 13.10 3.16
N VAL A 78 3.88 12.90 2.91
CA VAL A 78 2.91 14.00 2.80
C VAL A 78 2.83 14.75 4.12
N HIS A 79 2.68 14.04 5.23
CA HIS A 79 2.63 14.60 6.58
C HIS A 79 3.86 15.47 6.90
N ASN A 80 5.07 14.98 6.60
CA ASN A 80 6.30 15.74 6.83
C ASN A 80 6.41 16.96 5.90
N SER A 81 5.97 16.83 4.64
CA SER A 81 5.95 17.96 3.70
C SER A 81 5.03 19.09 4.18
N VAL A 82 3.84 18.72 4.67
CA VAL A 82 2.88 19.65 5.28
C VAL A 82 3.49 20.27 6.53
N LYS A 83 3.99 19.45 7.47
CA LYS A 83 4.61 19.92 8.70
C LYS A 83 5.71 20.95 8.43
N ASN A 84 6.57 20.70 7.43
CA ASN A 84 7.64 21.62 7.04
C ASN A 84 7.14 22.92 6.40
N ALA A 85 6.00 22.89 5.71
CA ALA A 85 5.39 24.09 5.13
C ALA A 85 4.82 25.01 6.21
N TYR A 86 4.13 24.44 7.20
CA TYR A 86 3.50 25.20 8.29
C TYR A 86 4.45 25.49 9.47
N SER A 87 5.56 24.77 9.63
CA SER A 87 6.56 25.06 10.68
C SER A 87 7.27 26.40 10.52
N LYS A 88 7.16 27.04 9.35
CA LYS A 88 7.69 28.39 9.09
C LYS A 88 6.76 29.51 9.56
N VAL A 89 5.51 29.18 9.89
CA VAL A 89 4.45 30.15 10.24
C VAL A 89 4.34 30.31 11.76
N ASP A 90 4.72 29.28 12.52
CA ASP A 90 4.64 29.28 13.98
C ASP A 90 5.94 29.83 14.60
N GLU A 91 6.15 31.15 14.51
CA GLU A 91 7.32 31.83 15.11
C GLU A 91 7.36 31.71 16.66
N ASN A 92 6.26 31.27 17.29
CA ASN A 92 6.14 31.17 18.74
C ASN A 92 6.65 29.86 19.35
N GLY A 93 7.22 28.95 18.55
CA GLY A 93 7.98 27.79 19.07
C GLY A 93 7.17 26.86 20.00
N SER A 94 5.84 26.93 19.94
CA SER A 94 4.95 26.08 20.70
C SER A 94 4.84 24.76 19.95
N ASN A 95 5.33 23.66 20.54
CA ASN A 95 5.12 22.29 20.06
C ASN A 95 3.64 21.84 20.12
N ALA A 96 2.69 22.77 20.10
CA ALA A 96 1.26 22.48 20.08
C ALA A 96 0.89 21.85 18.73
N VAL A 97 0.03 20.84 18.78
CA VAL A 97 -0.56 20.25 17.58
C VAL A 97 -1.38 21.34 16.89
N THR A 98 -0.90 21.82 15.73
CA THR A 98 -1.65 22.74 14.88
C THR A 98 -2.70 21.94 14.11
N ASP A 99 -3.97 22.09 14.45
CA ASP A 99 -5.06 21.55 13.64
C ASP A 99 -5.13 22.31 12.31
N ILE A 100 -4.77 21.64 11.22
CA ILE A 100 -4.83 22.21 9.87
C ILE A 100 -6.17 21.82 9.26
N ALA A 101 -7.02 22.81 9.01
CA ALA A 101 -8.30 22.59 8.35
C ALA A 101 -8.09 22.22 6.87
N VAL A 102 -8.71 21.12 6.47
CA VAL A 102 -8.79 20.69 5.06
C VAL A 102 -10.20 21.02 4.57
N SER A 103 -10.29 21.72 3.45
CA SER A 103 -11.56 22.04 2.82
C SER A 103 -12.21 20.80 2.18
N PHE A 104 -13.49 20.89 1.84
CA PHE A 104 -14.27 19.75 1.33
C PHE A 104 -13.69 19.13 0.05
N ASP A 105 -13.02 19.92 -0.80
CA ASP A 105 -12.39 19.44 -2.03
C ASP A 105 -10.96 18.92 -1.83
N GLY A 106 -10.47 18.89 -0.59
CA GLY A 106 -9.13 18.43 -0.25
C GLY A 106 -8.05 19.52 -0.34
N THR A 107 -8.42 20.78 -0.57
CA THR A 107 -7.47 21.90 -0.56
C THR A 107 -7.11 22.28 0.87
N TRP A 108 -5.83 22.58 1.08
CA TRP A 108 -5.27 22.96 2.36
C TRP A 108 -5.39 24.47 2.53
N LEU A 109 -5.85 24.94 3.69
CA LEU A 109 -5.99 26.36 3.95
C LEU A 109 -4.59 26.99 4.05
N THR A 110 -4.19 27.79 3.05
CA THR A 110 -2.88 28.42 3.09
C THR A 110 -2.88 29.60 4.05
N PRO A 111 -1.74 29.96 4.67
CA PRO A 111 -1.65 31.12 5.56
C PRO A 111 -2.16 32.44 4.94
N GLU A 112 -2.06 32.57 3.61
CA GLU A 112 -2.56 33.74 2.85
C GLU A 112 -4.09 33.87 2.89
N ASP A 113 -4.82 32.76 3.08
CA ASP A 113 -6.27 32.74 3.17
C ASP A 113 -6.80 33.08 4.57
N THR A 114 -5.93 32.98 5.59
CA THR A 114 -6.24 33.37 6.98
C THR A 114 -6.10 34.87 7.24
N HIS A 115 -5.42 35.62 6.37
CA HIS A 115 -5.48 37.06 6.40
C HIS A 115 -6.78 37.50 5.69
N PRO A 116 -7.69 38.25 6.34
CA PRO A 116 -8.81 38.81 5.61
C PRO A 116 -8.22 39.70 4.51
N LYS A 117 -8.38 39.27 3.25
CA LYS A 117 -8.20 40.15 2.10
C LYS A 117 -9.09 41.34 2.38
N SER A 118 -8.49 42.46 2.78
CA SER A 118 -9.19 43.71 2.95
C SER A 118 -9.99 43.92 1.67
N LEU A 119 -11.31 43.95 1.81
CA LEU A 119 -12.24 44.30 0.76
C LEU A 119 -11.88 45.70 0.28
N LEU A 120 -10.96 45.79 -0.69
CA LEU A 120 -10.85 46.96 -1.56
C LEU A 120 -11.91 46.79 -2.64
N ALA A 121 -13.16 47.06 -2.24
CA ALA A 121 -14.18 47.55 -3.12
C ALA A 121 -14.18 49.07 -3.00
N VAL A 122 -13.58 49.73 -4.00
CA VAL A 122 -13.92 51.11 -4.39
C VAL A 122 -14.61 51.00 -5.74
#